data_AF-A0A645ISH3-F1
#
_entry.id   AF-A0A645ISH3-F1
#
_cell.length_a   1.000
_cell.length_b   1.000
_cell.length_c   1.000
_cell.angle_alpha   90.00
_cell.angle_beta   90.00
_cell.angle_gamma   90.00
#
_symmetry.space_group_name_H-M   'P 1'
#
loop_
_entity.id
_entity.type
_entity.pdbx_description
1 polymer ?
#
loop_
_entity_poly.entity_id
_entity_poly.type
_entity_poly.pdbx_seq_one_letter_code
_entity_poly.pdbx_strand_id
1 'polypeptide(L)'
;MNIDLNFNLDEIHIIDGYVGRGYALSTPETLEFILHIAQLEGLILDPVYTGKAMYGLVEEIKKGTFKKDENILFIHTGGLFGLYPQRDLFNF
;
A
#
# COMPACT_ATOMS: atom_id res chain seq x y z
N MET A 1 15.31 24.22 0.73
CA MET A 1 15.43 23.71 2.11
C MET A 1 16.54 22.68 2.07
N ASN A 2 17.71 22.97 2.65
CA ASN A 2 18.75 21.96 2.81
C ASN A 2 18.48 21.27 4.14
N ILE A 3 18.14 19.99 4.09
CA ILE A 3 18.02 19.14 5.26
C ILE A 3 19.24 18.24 5.21
N ASP A 4 20.16 18.42 6.17
CA ASP A 4 21.28 17.51 6.36
C ASP A 4 20.75 16.21 6.98
N LEU A 5 20.52 15.21 6.14
CA LEU A 5 20.06 13.88 6.55
C LEU A 5 21.27 12.96 6.68
N ASN A 6 21.57 12.54 7.90
CA ASN A 6 22.47 11.43 8.19
C ASN A 6 21.63 10.27 8.71
N PHE A 7 21.74 9.10 8.08
CA PHE A 7 21.07 7.88 8.53
C PHE A 7 21.98 6.68 8.35
N ASN A 8 21.81 5.68 9.20
CA ASN A 8 22.46 4.38 9.06
C ASN A 8 21.55 3.40 8.29
N LEU A 9 22.13 2.39 7.65
CA LEU A 9 21.36 1.44 6.85
C LEU A 9 20.38 0.60 7.69
N ASP A 10 20.67 0.38 8.97
CA ASP A 10 19.81 -0.33 9.92
C ASP A 10 18.56 0.46 10.32
N GLU A 11 18.52 1.77 10.06
CA GLU A 11 17.33 2.62 10.23
C GLU A 11 16.37 2.54 9.03
N ILE A 12 16.80 1.92 7.92
CA ILE A 12 15.97 1.71 6.74
C ILE A 12 15.28 0.36 6.85
N HIS A 13 13.97 0.40 7.10
CA HIS A 13 13.13 -0.78 7.15
C HIS A 13 12.42 -0.99 5.81
N ILE A 14 12.70 -2.12 5.15
CA ILE A 14 12.01 -2.55 3.94
C ILE A 14 11.22 -3.82 4.27
N ILE A 15 9.90 -3.74 4.16
CA ILE A 15 9.02 -4.89 4.31
C ILE A 15 8.65 -5.38 2.92
N ASP A 16 9.17 -6.54 2.54
CA ASP A 16 8.87 -7.22 1.27
C ASP A 16 7.77 -8.28 1.45
N GLY A 17 7.37 -8.95 0.37
CA GLY A 17 6.34 -9.99 0.35
C GLY A 17 4.97 -9.51 -0.12
N TYR A 18 4.79 -8.19 -0.27
CA TYR A 18 3.53 -7.57 -0.72
C TYR A 18 3.51 -7.13 -2.19
N VAL A 19 4.56 -7.46 -2.94
CA VAL A 19 4.62 -7.22 -4.39
C VAL A 19 3.59 -8.07 -5.17
N GLY A 20 3.08 -9.14 -4.56
CA GLY A 20 2.13 -10.06 -5.18
C GLY A 20 2.77 -10.82 -6.34
N ARG A 21 2.19 -10.74 -7.53
CA ARG A 21 2.70 -11.44 -8.74
C ARG A 21 3.88 -10.73 -9.42
N GLY A 22 4.27 -9.55 -8.93
CA GLY A 22 5.33 -8.74 -9.53
C GLY A 22 4.88 -7.32 -9.86
N TYR A 23 5.77 -6.56 -10.49
CA TYR A 23 5.50 -5.17 -10.87
C TYR A 23 4.28 -5.07 -11.81
N ALA A 24 3.37 -4.14 -11.51
CA ALA A 24 2.10 -3.93 -12.22
C ALA A 24 1.17 -5.16 -12.32
N LEU A 25 1.46 -6.24 -11.59
CA LEU A 25 0.65 -7.46 -11.54
C LEU A 25 0.05 -7.60 -10.14
N SER A 26 -1.23 -7.28 -10.01
CA SER A 26 -1.98 -7.44 -8.75
C SER A 26 -2.51 -8.85 -8.59
N THR A 27 -2.72 -9.27 -7.34
CA THR A 27 -3.47 -10.49 -7.02
C THR A 27 -4.96 -10.14 -6.86
N PRO A 28 -5.89 -11.10 -6.99
CA PRO A 28 -7.31 -10.88 -6.70
C PRO A 28 -7.53 -10.29 -5.30
N GLU A 29 -6.81 -10.78 -4.29
CA GLU A 29 -6.93 -10.33 -2.90
C GLU A 29 -6.53 -8.86 -2.73
N THR A 30 -5.48 -8.41 -3.43
CA THR A 30 -5.09 -6.99 -3.44
C THR A 30 -6.16 -6.12 -4.10
N LEU A 31 -6.77 -6.59 -5.18
CA LEU A 31 -7.82 -5.85 -5.90
C LEU A 31 -9.11 -5.74 -5.07
N GLU A 32 -9.53 -6.85 -4.44
CA GLU A 32 -10.65 -6.89 -3.51
C GLU A 32 -10.41 -5.96 -2.31
N PHE A 33 -9.18 -5.95 -1.77
CA PHE A 33 -8.79 -5.04 -0.70
C PHE A 33 -8.90 -3.56 -1.13
N ILE A 34 -8.39 -3.20 -2.31
CA ILE A 34 -8.47 -1.83 -2.83
C ILE A 34 -9.94 -1.40 -2.94
N LEU A 35 -10.81 -2.27 -3.48
CA LEU A 35 -12.24 -2.00 -3.57
C LEU A 35 -12.87 -1.82 -2.17
N HIS A 36 -12.53 -2.71 -1.24
CA HIS A 36 -13.04 -2.66 0.14
C HIS A 36 -12.66 -1.35 0.85
N ILE A 37 -11.40 -0.92 0.78
CA ILE A 37 -10.94 0.33 1.38
C ILE A 37 -11.58 1.54 0.72
N ALA A 38 -11.75 1.53 -0.61
CA ALA A 38 -12.45 2.60 -1.30
C ALA A 38 -13.92 2.71 -0.85
N GLN A 39 -14.60 1.59 -0.63
CA GLN A 39 -15.98 1.56 -0.11
C GLN A 39 -16.08 2.00 1.35
N LEU A 40 -15.12 1.62 2.18
CA LEU A 40 -15.13 1.90 3.61
C LEU A 40 -14.77 3.36 3.92
N GLU A 41 -13.72 3.88 3.27
CA GLU A 41 -13.08 5.15 3.66
C GLU A 41 -13.16 6.22 2.56
N GLY A 42 -13.65 5.88 1.36
CA GLY A 42 -13.59 6.78 0.20
C GLY A 42 -12.17 6.99 -0.33
N LEU A 43 -11.20 6.17 0.09
CA LEU A 43 -9.79 6.28 -0.29
C LEU A 43 -9.51 5.46 -1.56
N ILE A 44 -9.14 6.14 -2.64
CA ILE A 44 -8.87 5.49 -3.92
C ILE A 44 -7.38 5.18 -4.07
N LEU A 45 -7.03 3.90 -3.95
CA LEU A 45 -5.67 3.40 -4.12
C LEU A 45 -5.46 2.80 -5.50
N ASP A 46 -4.22 2.86 -5.99
CA ASP A 46 -3.83 2.28 -7.27
C ASP A 46 -3.34 0.83 -7.10
N PRO A 47 -3.55 -0.04 -8.11
CA PRO A 47 -3.20 -1.46 -8.03
C PRO A 47 -1.70 -1.74 -8.13
N VAL A 48 -0.87 -0.78 -8.56
CA VAL A 48 0.57 -0.98 -8.77
C VAL A 48 1.38 -0.68 -7.51
N TYR A 49 1.05 0.40 -6.79
CA TYR A 49 1.82 0.90 -5.66
C TYR A 49 1.00 1.02 -4.38
N THR A 50 0.10 2.00 -4.31
CA THR A 50 -0.52 2.43 -3.06
C THR A 50 -1.45 1.37 -2.49
N GLY A 51 -2.12 0.59 -3.35
CA GLY A 51 -2.91 -0.57 -2.94
C GLY A 51 -2.07 -1.66 -2.30
N LYS A 52 -0.89 -1.97 -2.87
CA LYS A 52 0.03 -2.98 -2.32
C LYS A 52 0.66 -2.52 -1.00
N ALA A 53 1.06 -1.25 -0.93
CA ALA A 53 1.63 -0.67 0.28
C ALA A 53 0.62 -0.63 1.44
N MET A 54 -0.63 -0.21 1.16
CA MET A 54 -1.68 -0.19 2.18
C MET A 54 -2.10 -1.61 2.58
N TYR A 55 -2.21 -2.54 1.62
CA TYR A 55 -2.48 -3.94 1.91
C TYR A 55 -1.41 -4.52 2.83
N GLY A 56 -0.13 -4.28 2.51
CA GLY A 56 0.99 -4.70 3.36
C GLY A 56 0.94 -4.09 4.75
N LEU A 57 0.66 -2.78 4.86
CA LEU A 57 0.51 -2.12 6.16
C LEU A 57 -0.58 -2.80 7.02
N VAL A 58 -1.76 -3.05 6.45
CA VAL A 58 -2.88 -3.68 7.17
C VAL A 58 -2.53 -5.11 7.60
N GLU A 59 -1.87 -5.89 6.75
CA GLU A 59 -1.45 -7.25 7.08
C GLU A 59 -0.37 -7.28 8.17
N GLU A 60 0.59 -6.36 8.16
CA GLU A 60 1.61 -6.24 9.20
C GLU A 60 1.02 -5.78 10.55
N ILE A 61 0.01 -4.91 10.54
CA ILE A 61 -0.75 -4.57 11.75
C ILE A 61 -1.43 -5.84 12.31
N LYS A 62 -2.08 -6.64 11.46
CA LYS A 62 -2.73 -7.90 11.88
C LYS A 62 -1.73 -8.92 12.45
N LYS A 63 -0.51 -8.98 11.91
CA LYS A 63 0.58 -9.83 12.42
C LYS A 63 1.15 -9.34 13.75
N GLY A 64 0.87 -8.10 14.15
CA GLY A 64 1.44 -7.48 15.34
C GLY A 64 2.86 -6.96 15.15
N THR A 65 3.26 -6.65 13.92
CA THR A 65 4.58 -6.09 13.59
C THR A 65 4.78 -4.71 14.23
N PHE A 66 3.70 -3.91 14.27
CA PHE A 66 3.67 -2.60 14.92
C PHE A 66 3.08 -2.70 16.33
N LYS A 67 3.49 -1.79 17.22
CA LYS A 67 2.92 -1.74 18.58
C LYS A 67 1.48 -1.22 18.53
N LYS A 68 0.66 -1.67 19.47
CA LYS A 68 -0.79 -1.35 19.49
C LYS A 68 -1.12 0.14 19.65
N ASP A 69 -0.20 0.93 20.16
CA ASP A 69 -0.33 2.36 20.46
C ASP A 69 0.44 3.26 19.48
N GLU A 70 1.00 2.70 18.40
CA GLU A 70 1.70 3.48 17.38
C GLU A 70 0.73 4.19 16.44
N ASN A 71 0.91 5.51 16.29
CA ASN A 71 0.24 6.29 15.25
C ASN A 71 1.04 6.17 13.95
N ILE A 72 0.45 5.56 12.92
CA ILE A 72 1.11 5.34 11.64
C ILE A 72 0.61 6.36 10.62
N LEU A 73 1.52 7.13 10.02
CA LEU A 73 1.23 8.00 8.89
C LEU A 73 1.46 7.22 7.58
N PHE A 74 0.39 6.88 6.88
CA PHE A 74 0.49 6.35 5.53
C PHE A 74 0.68 7.47 4.50
N ILE A 75 1.73 7.40 3.70
CA ILE A 75 1.97 8.35 2.61
C ILE A 75 1.27 7.84 1.35
N HIS A 76 0.08 8.38 1.07
CA HIS A 76 -0.63 8.09 -0.17
C HIS A 76 0.02 8.83 -1.34
N THR A 77 0.90 8.14 -2.08
CA THR A 77 1.71 8.71 -3.17
C THR A 77 0.94 8.95 -4.48
N GLY A 78 -0.39 8.86 -4.48
CA GLY A 78 -1.24 9.04 -5.67
C GLY A 78 -1.46 7.74 -6.46
N GLY A 79 -1.31 7.81 -7.79
CA GLY A 79 -1.46 6.65 -8.69
C GLY A 79 -2.87 6.45 -9.27
N LEU A 80 -3.83 7.31 -8.94
CA LEU A 80 -5.25 7.21 -9.35
C LEU A 80 -5.46 6.81 -10.82
N PHE A 81 -4.73 7.43 -11.75
CA PHE A 81 -4.87 7.14 -13.18
C PHE A 81 -4.46 5.72 -13.59
N GLY A 82 -3.69 5.02 -12.74
CA GLY A 82 -3.32 3.61 -12.92
C GLY A 82 -4.50 2.65 -12.87
N LEU A 83 -5.67 3.09 -12.38
CA LEU A 83 -6.90 2.30 -12.39
C LEU A 83 -7.51 2.18 -13.79
N TYR A 84 -7.42 3.21 -14.65
CA TYR A 84 -8.12 3.19 -15.95
C TYR A 84 -7.67 2.04 -16.86
N PRO A 85 -6.37 1.74 -17.03
CA PRO A 85 -5.94 0.61 -17.84
C PRO A 85 -6.29 -0.75 -17.21
N GLN A 86 -6.58 -0.79 -15.91
CA GLN A 86 -6.86 -1.98 -15.12
C GLN A 86 -8.33 -2.09 -14.71
N ARG A 87 -9.21 -1.25 -15.26
CA ARG A 87 -10.61 -1.14 -14.85
C ARG A 87 -11.36 -2.48 -14.93
N ASP A 88 -11.02 -3.31 -15.91
CA ASP A 88 -11.68 -4.59 -16.17
C ASP A 88 -11.29 -5.66 -15.13
N LEU A 89 -10.32 -5.36 -14.25
CA LEU A 89 -9.97 -6.18 -13.10
C LEU A 89 -10.89 -5.92 -11.89
N PHE A 90 -11.65 -4.83 -11.89
CA PHE A 90 -12.58 -4.47 -10.82
C PHE A 90 -14.01 -4.73 -11.28
N ASN A 91 -14.68 -5.65 -10.60
CA ASN A 91 -16.13 -5.86 -10.75
C ASN A 91 -16.84 -5.05 -9.67
N PHE A 92 -17.51 -3.97 -10.09
CA PHE A 92 -18.36 -3.14 -9.23
C PHE A 92 -19.78 -3.69 -9.16
#